data_AF-A0A7C5YDQ3-F1
#
_entry.id   AF-A0A7C5YDQ3-F1
#
_cell.length_a   1.000
_cell.length_b   1.000
_cell.length_c   1.000
_cell.angle_alpha   90.00
_cell.angle_beta   90.00
_cell.angle_gamma   90.00
#
_symmetry.space_group_name_H-M   'P 1'
#
loop_
_entity.id
_entity.type
_entity.pdbx_description
1 polymer ?
#
loop_
_entity_poly.entity_id
_entity_poly.type
_entity_poly.pdbx_seq_one_letter_code
_entity_poly.pdbx_strand_id
1 'polypeptide(L)' 'RYCHQRCIFVGTWTVNDMETAKRMIAMGVDAIASDFPDLILGVL' A
#
# COMPACT_ATOMS: atom_id res chain seq x y z
N ARG A 1 9.25 -6.01 -6.06
CA ARG A 1 10.62 -6.47 -6.46
C ARG A 1 11.08 -5.97 -7.84
N TYR A 2 10.44 -6.31 -8.97
CA TYR A 2 10.93 -5.89 -10.31
C TYR A 2 11.02 -4.37 -10.50
N CYS A 3 9.99 -3.63 -10.03
CA CYS A 3 9.94 -2.18 -10.06
C CYS A 3 11.04 -1.55 -9.19
N HIS A 4 11.15 -2.00 -7.94
CA HIS A 4 12.15 -1.51 -6.98
C HIS A 4 13.60 -1.71 -7.45
N GLN A 5 13.90 -2.80 -8.16
CA GLN A 5 15.23 -3.01 -8.77
C GLN A 5 15.61 -1.97 -9.83
N ARG A 6 14.62 -1.22 -10.34
CA ARG A 6 14.78 -0.14 -11.32
C ARG A 6 14.50 1.23 -10.72
N CYS A 7 14.45 1.32 -9.38
CA CYS A 7 14.11 2.54 -8.65
C CYS A 7 12.74 3.11 -9.03
N ILE A 8 11.80 2.25 -9.42
CA ILE A 8 10.42 2.64 -9.74
C ILE A 8 9.57 2.53 -8.48
N PHE A 9 8.95 3.64 -8.10
CA PHE A 9 7.98 3.74 -7.01
C PHE A 9 6.66 3.07 -7.38
N VAL A 10 6.09 2.31 -6.47
CA VAL A 10 4.83 1.57 -6.67
C VAL A 10 3.82 1.98 -5.60
N GLY A 11 2.82 2.75 -6.01
CA GLY A 11 1.65 3.07 -5.20
C GLY A 11 0.41 2.27 -5.62
N THR A 12 -0.51 2.02 -4.69
CA THR A 12 -1.81 1.40 -4.98
C THR A 12 -2.96 2.35 -4.68
N TRP A 13 -4.05 2.21 -5.45
CA TRP A 13 -5.26 3.01 -5.35
C TRP A 13 -6.47 2.14 -5.72
N THR A 14 -7.67 2.31 -5.16
CA THR A 14 -7.98 2.91 -3.85
C THR A 14 -8.19 1.76 -2.85
N VAL A 15 -7.47 1.76 -1.73
CA VAL A 15 -7.56 0.68 -0.72
C VAL A 15 -8.30 1.19 0.50
N ASN A 16 -9.49 0.65 0.74
CA ASN A 16 -10.42 1.13 1.78
C ASN A 16 -10.69 0.11 2.89
N ASP A 17 -9.95 -1.01 2.91
CA ASP A 17 -10.09 -2.06 3.92
C ASP A 17 -8.72 -2.54 4.46
N MET A 18 -8.73 -3.00 5.72
CA MET A 18 -7.52 -3.40 6.45
C MET A 18 -6.87 -4.68 5.89
N GLU A 19 -7.65 -5.61 5.35
CA GLU A 19 -7.12 -6.88 4.86
C GLU A 19 -6.29 -6.65 3.59
N THR A 20 -6.85 -5.90 2.64
CA THR A 20 -6.15 -5.48 1.43
C THR A 20 -4.94 -4.63 1.76
N ALA A 21 -5.06 -3.68 2.70
CA ALA A 21 -3.92 -2.86 3.13
C ALA A 21 -2.76 -3.70 3.67
N LYS A 22 -3.03 -4.63 4.59
CA LYS A 22 -2.03 -5.58 5.11
C LYS A 22 -1.36 -6.38 4.00
N ARG A 23 -2.15 -6.82 3.01
CA ARG A 23 -1.61 -7.51 1.83
C ARG A 23 -0.71 -6.60 0.99
N MET A 24 -1.10 -5.36 0.74
CA MET A 24 -0.29 -4.40 -0.03
C MET A 24 1.04 -4.09 0.68
N ILE A 25 0.99 -3.88 2.00
CA ILE A 25 2.17 -3.70 2.85
C ILE A 25 3.09 -4.92 2.75
N ALA A 26 2.54 -6.13 2.88
CA ALA A 26 3.31 -7.36 2.77
C ALA A 26 3.94 -7.57 1.38
N MET A 27 3.31 -7.05 0.31
CA MET A 27 3.87 -7.04 -1.03
C MET A 27 4.97 -5.97 -1.24
N GLY A 28 5.13 -5.06 -0.28
CA GLY A 28 6.15 -4.01 -0.28
C GLY A 28 5.82 -2.82 -1.18
N VAL A 29 4.54 -2.42 -1.28
CA VAL A 29 4.18 -1.18 -1.98
C VAL A 29 4.71 0.03 -1.22
N ASP A 30 5.04 1.10 -1.92
CA ASP A 30 5.65 2.30 -1.34
C ASP A 30 4.61 3.32 -0.85
N ALA A 31 3.38 3.26 -1.39
CA ALA A 31 2.26 4.06 -0.92
C ALA A 31 0.92 3.35 -1.10
N ILE A 32 -0.02 3.69 -0.22
CA ILE A 32 -1.42 3.29 -0.30
C ILE A 32 -2.27 4.56 -0.33
N ALA A 33 -3.03 4.76 -1.41
CA ALA A 33 -4.05 5.80 -1.49
C ALA A 33 -5.39 5.23 -1.01
N SER A 34 -6.02 5.93 -0.06
CA SER A 34 -7.25 5.50 0.60
C SER A 34 -8.19 6.69 0.81
N ASP A 35 -9.49 6.44 0.75
CA ASP A 35 -10.52 7.40 1.18
C ASP A 35 -10.65 7.44 2.71
N PHE A 36 -10.12 6.42 3.40
CA PHE A 36 -10.14 6.28 4.86
C PHE A 36 -8.71 6.12 5.42
N PRO A 37 -7.82 7.12 5.26
CA PRO A 37 -6.42 6.99 5.67
C PRO A 37 -6.26 6.63 7.15
N ASP A 38 -7.15 7.12 8.02
CA ASP A 38 -7.12 6.81 9.46
C ASP A 38 -7.32 5.32 9.77
N LEU A 39 -8.16 4.64 8.98
CA LEU A 39 -8.36 3.18 9.11
C LEU A 39 -7.08 2.42 8.72
N ILE A 40 -6.39 2.91 7.69
CA ILE A 40 -5.17 2.29 7.16
C ILE A 40 -3.98 2.52 8.09
N LEU A 41 -3.90 3.68 8.75
CA LEU A 41 -2.87 3.98 9.75
C LEU A 41 -2.84 2.94 10.90
N GLY A 42 -3.97 2.31 11.21
CA GLY A 42 -4.03 1.25 12.24
C GLY A 42 -3.33 -0.06 11.87
N VAL A 43 -2.86 -0.22 10.62
CA VAL A 43 -2.22 -1.46 10.14
C VAL A 43 -0.83 -1.26 9.53
N LEU A 44 -0.31 -0.03 9.51
CA LEU A 44 1.08 0.28 9.15
C LEU A 44 2.03 -0.02 10.32
#